data_AF-A0A8C9J5W6-F1
#
_entry.id   AF-A0A8C9J5W6-F1
#
_cell.length_a   1.000
_cell.length_b   1.000
_cell.length_c   1.000
_cell.angle_alpha   90.00
_cell.angle_beta   90.00
_cell.angle_gamma   90.00
#
_symmetry.space_group_name_H-M   'P 1'
#
loop_
_entity.id
_entity.type
_entity.pdbx_description
1 polymer ?
#
loop_
_entity_poly.entity_id
_entity_poly.type
_entity_poly.pdbx_seq_one_letter_code
_entity_poly.pdbx_strand_id
1 'polypeptide(L)'
;MEGSPIPVLTVPTAPYEDQRPAGGGGLRRPTGLFEGQRNYLPNFIQSVLSSIDLRDRQGCTMVVGSDGRYFSRTAIEIVVQMAAANGIGRLIIGQNGILSTPAVSCIIRKIKAAGGIILTASHCPGGPGGEFGVKFNVANGGPAPDVVSDKIYQISKTIEEYAICPDLRIDLSRLGRQEFDLENKFKPFRVEIVDPVDIYLNLLRTIFDFHAIKSLLTGPSQLKIRVDAMHGVMGPYVRKVLCDELGAPANSAINCVPLEDFGGQHPDPNLTYATTLLEAMKGGEYGFGAAFDADGDRYMILGQNGFFVSPSDSLAIIAANLSCIPYFRQMGVRGFGRSMPTSMALDRVAKSMKVPVYETPAGWRFFSNLMDSGRCNLCGEESFGTV
;
A
#
# COMPACT_ATOMS: atom_id res chain seq x y z
N MET A 1 -26.04 24.01 15.19
CA MET A 1 -25.99 22.56 14.92
C MET A 1 -27.22 22.25 14.11
N GLU A 2 -27.10 22.31 12.78
CA GLU A 2 -28.19 21.98 11.86
C GLU A 2 -27.93 20.57 11.32
N GLY A 3 -28.70 19.60 11.79
CA GLY A 3 -28.64 18.22 11.36
C GLY A 3 -29.07 17.27 12.48
N SER A 4 -30.08 16.44 12.20
CA SER A 4 -30.38 15.27 13.04
C SER A 4 -29.14 14.37 13.11
N PRO A 5 -28.84 13.74 14.25
CA PRO A 5 -27.70 12.82 14.35
C PRO A 5 -27.87 11.67 13.37
N ILE A 6 -26.77 11.23 12.76
CA ILE A 6 -26.79 10.13 11.78
C ILE A 6 -27.13 8.83 12.51
N PRO A 7 -28.17 8.09 12.10
CA PRO A 7 -28.58 6.86 12.75
C PRO A 7 -27.55 5.74 12.54
N VAL A 8 -27.39 4.91 13.56
CA VAL A 8 -26.61 3.66 13.47
C VAL A 8 -27.59 2.51 13.30
N LEU A 9 -27.52 1.82 12.16
CA LEU A 9 -28.37 0.66 11.89
C LEU A 9 -27.60 -0.63 12.09
N THR A 10 -28.29 -1.64 12.64
CA THR A 10 -27.84 -3.03 12.64
C THR A 10 -28.56 -3.78 11.52
N VAL A 11 -27.80 -4.43 10.65
CA VAL A 11 -28.32 -5.13 9.48
C VAL A 11 -28.07 -6.63 9.64
N PRO A 12 -29.12 -7.47 9.66
CA PRO A 12 -28.97 -8.92 9.64
C PRO A 12 -28.29 -9.38 8.35
N THR A 13 -27.42 -10.40 8.46
CA THR A 13 -26.67 -10.96 7.34
C THR A 13 -26.46 -12.47 7.54
N ALA A 14 -26.01 -13.14 6.48
CA ALA A 14 -25.58 -14.54 6.55
C ALA A 14 -24.08 -14.61 6.24
N PRO A 15 -23.34 -15.56 6.86
CA PRO A 15 -21.91 -15.69 6.64
C PRO A 15 -21.55 -16.20 5.24
N TYR A 16 -20.29 -15.97 4.84
CA TYR A 16 -19.70 -16.56 3.64
C TYR A 16 -18.52 -17.45 4.05
N GLU A 17 -18.45 -18.65 3.47
CA GLU A 17 -17.39 -19.63 3.77
C GLU A 17 -16.04 -19.28 3.12
N ASP A 18 -16.03 -18.42 2.12
CA ASP A 18 -14.85 -18.15 1.30
C ASP A 18 -14.13 -16.84 1.67
N GLN A 19 -14.50 -16.17 2.76
CA GLN A 19 -13.89 -14.88 3.17
C GLN A 19 -12.56 -15.01 3.93
N ARG A 20 -11.69 -15.94 3.48
CA ARG A 20 -10.35 -16.12 4.07
C ARG A 20 -9.35 -15.16 3.44
N PRO A 21 -8.69 -14.26 4.21
CA PRO A 21 -7.57 -13.48 3.71
C PRO A 21 -6.40 -14.40 3.36
N ALA A 22 -5.77 -14.21 2.20
CA ALA A 22 -4.53 -14.87 1.84
C ALA A 22 -3.37 -14.09 2.50
N GLY A 23 -2.56 -14.76 3.33
CA GLY A 23 -1.55 -14.13 4.19
C GLY A 23 -0.70 -13.06 3.49
N GLY A 24 -0.70 -11.83 4.03
CA GLY A 24 -0.03 -10.65 3.46
C GLY A 24 -0.74 -9.98 2.27
N GLY A 25 -1.48 -10.73 1.45
CA GLY A 25 -2.18 -10.26 0.25
C GLY A 25 -3.62 -9.81 0.46
N GLY A 26 -4.22 -10.05 1.64
CA GLY A 26 -5.61 -9.69 1.95
C GLY A 26 -6.64 -10.64 1.35
N LEU A 27 -7.92 -10.26 1.41
CA LEU A 27 -9.00 -10.98 0.70
C LEU A 27 -9.07 -10.46 -0.74
N ARG A 28 -8.73 -11.30 -1.71
CA ARG A 28 -8.74 -10.97 -3.14
C ARG A 28 -9.75 -11.84 -3.89
N ARG A 29 -10.67 -11.23 -4.63
CA ARG A 29 -11.74 -11.91 -5.38
C ARG A 29 -12.08 -11.11 -6.65
N PRO A 30 -12.79 -11.70 -7.63
CA PRO A 30 -13.33 -10.93 -8.75
C PRO A 30 -14.17 -9.74 -8.28
N THR A 31 -14.05 -8.60 -8.95
CA THR A 31 -14.75 -7.36 -8.53
C THR A 31 -16.26 -7.56 -8.45
N GLY A 32 -16.84 -8.29 -9.42
CA GLY A 32 -18.27 -8.60 -9.45
C GLY A 32 -18.77 -9.36 -8.22
N LEU A 33 -17.91 -10.05 -7.47
CA LEU A 33 -18.29 -10.67 -6.20
C LEU A 33 -18.52 -9.61 -5.12
N PHE A 34 -17.61 -8.64 -4.96
CA PHE A 34 -17.78 -7.57 -3.97
C PHE A 34 -18.94 -6.63 -4.31
N GLU A 35 -19.13 -6.35 -5.60
CA GLU A 35 -20.15 -5.42 -6.10
C GLU A 35 -21.54 -6.07 -6.16
N GLY A 36 -21.64 -7.30 -6.67
CA GLY A 36 -22.92 -7.95 -6.97
C GLY A 36 -23.45 -8.85 -5.85
N GLN A 37 -22.59 -9.44 -5.03
CA GLN A 37 -23.01 -10.38 -4.00
C GLN A 37 -23.46 -9.63 -2.74
N ARG A 38 -24.73 -9.79 -2.36
CA ARG A 38 -25.35 -9.08 -1.23
C ARG A 38 -24.52 -9.25 0.04
N ASN A 39 -24.22 -8.13 0.70
CA ASN A 39 -23.46 -8.05 1.96
C ASN A 39 -22.05 -8.67 1.93
N TYR A 40 -21.49 -9.04 0.77
CA TYR A 40 -20.17 -9.67 0.72
C TYR A 40 -19.08 -8.73 1.28
N LEU A 41 -18.96 -7.51 0.75
CA LEU A 41 -18.03 -6.52 1.28
C LEU A 41 -18.37 -6.12 2.75
N PRO A 42 -19.61 -5.73 3.11
CA PRO A 42 -19.95 -5.40 4.49
C PRO A 42 -19.59 -6.48 5.51
N ASN A 43 -19.86 -7.77 5.22
CA ASN A 43 -19.52 -8.86 6.13
C ASN A 43 -18.01 -8.93 6.41
N PHE A 44 -17.20 -8.78 5.37
CA PHE A 44 -15.75 -8.83 5.50
C PHE A 44 -15.22 -7.60 6.25
N ILE A 45 -15.71 -6.39 5.94
CA ILE A 45 -15.34 -5.17 6.66
C ILE A 45 -15.73 -5.27 8.14
N GLN A 46 -16.94 -5.75 8.46
CA GLN A 46 -17.35 -5.97 9.84
C GLN A 46 -16.42 -6.96 10.55
N SER A 47 -15.99 -8.01 9.88
CA SER A 47 -15.07 -9.02 10.43
C SER A 47 -13.68 -8.44 10.71
N VAL A 48 -13.17 -7.58 9.82
CA VAL A 48 -11.95 -6.79 10.05
C VAL A 48 -12.11 -5.90 11.27
N LEU A 49 -13.19 -5.12 11.36
CA LEU A 49 -13.45 -4.21 12.47
C LEU A 49 -13.67 -4.94 13.81
N SER A 50 -14.27 -6.12 13.79
CA SER A 50 -14.48 -6.97 14.97
C SER A 50 -13.23 -7.75 15.38
N SER A 51 -12.21 -7.83 14.52
CA SER A 51 -10.92 -8.39 14.90
C SER A 51 -10.13 -7.48 15.86
N ILE A 52 -10.44 -6.18 15.87
CA ILE A 52 -9.91 -5.19 16.80
C ILE A 52 -10.72 -5.27 18.09
N ASP A 53 -10.04 -5.41 19.22
CA ASP A 53 -10.70 -5.53 20.52
C ASP A 53 -11.55 -4.29 20.82
N LEU A 54 -12.75 -4.49 21.37
CA LEU A 54 -13.77 -3.44 21.48
C LEU A 54 -13.26 -2.20 22.21
N ARG A 55 -12.46 -2.38 23.27
CA ARG A 55 -11.88 -1.26 24.05
C ARG A 55 -10.90 -0.46 23.21
N ASP A 56 -10.06 -1.14 22.43
CA ASP A 56 -9.04 -0.52 21.58
C ASP A 56 -9.64 0.08 20.29
N ARG A 57 -10.83 -0.39 19.89
CA ARG A 57 -11.58 0.13 18.74
C ARG A 57 -12.27 1.46 19.05
N GLN A 58 -12.71 1.69 20.29
CA GLN A 58 -13.42 2.93 20.63
C GLN A 58 -12.50 4.15 20.53
N GLY A 59 -12.85 5.09 19.67
CA GLY A 59 -12.12 6.35 19.52
C GLY A 59 -10.76 6.24 18.82
N CYS A 60 -10.37 5.05 18.34
CA CYS A 60 -9.09 4.88 17.67
C CYS A 60 -9.06 5.59 16.31
N THR A 61 -7.85 5.71 15.75
CA THR A 61 -7.65 6.17 14.38
C THR A 61 -7.30 5.00 13.47
N MET A 62 -7.90 4.94 12.28
CA MET A 62 -7.49 4.03 11.21
C MET A 62 -7.16 4.80 9.93
N VAL A 63 -6.34 4.21 9.07
CA VAL A 63 -6.00 4.74 7.74
C VAL A 63 -6.76 3.95 6.66
N VAL A 64 -7.29 4.63 5.65
CA VAL A 64 -7.96 3.98 4.51
C VAL A 64 -7.38 4.51 3.21
N GLY A 65 -7.06 3.61 2.29
CA GLY A 65 -6.44 3.94 1.00
C GLY A 65 -6.81 2.94 -0.08
N SER A 66 -6.66 3.32 -1.33
CA SER A 66 -6.79 2.44 -2.48
C SER A 66 -5.74 2.72 -3.55
N ASP A 67 -5.56 1.76 -4.44
CA ASP A 67 -4.75 1.92 -5.65
C ASP A 67 -5.48 2.62 -6.81
N GLY A 68 -6.74 3.02 -6.58
CA GLY A 68 -7.57 3.69 -7.57
C GLY A 68 -8.36 2.77 -8.49
N ARG A 69 -8.27 1.43 -8.35
CA ARG A 69 -9.06 0.50 -9.19
C ARG A 69 -10.57 0.72 -9.06
N TYR A 70 -11.30 0.26 -10.06
CA TYR A 70 -12.77 0.21 -10.07
C TYR A 70 -13.33 -0.33 -8.76
N PHE A 71 -14.49 0.15 -8.34
CA PHE A 71 -15.16 -0.15 -7.05
C PHE A 71 -14.49 0.44 -5.80
N SER A 72 -13.26 0.98 -5.87
CA SER A 72 -12.56 1.56 -4.70
C SER A 72 -13.37 2.64 -3.99
N ARG A 73 -13.94 3.61 -4.71
CA ARG A 73 -14.69 4.73 -4.09
C ARG A 73 -15.91 4.23 -3.32
N THR A 74 -16.67 3.30 -3.91
CA THR A 74 -17.81 2.65 -3.28
C THR A 74 -17.40 1.88 -2.02
N ALA A 75 -16.30 1.13 -2.09
CA ALA A 75 -15.78 0.40 -0.94
C ALA A 75 -15.30 1.33 0.19
N ILE A 76 -14.68 2.48 -0.13
CA ILE A 76 -14.30 3.48 0.86
C ILE A 76 -15.54 4.03 1.58
N GLU A 77 -16.60 4.40 0.85
CA GLU A 77 -17.85 4.86 1.49
C GLU A 77 -18.38 3.83 2.50
N ILE A 78 -18.46 2.56 2.11
CA ILE A 78 -18.90 1.47 2.99
C ILE A 78 -17.98 1.36 4.22
N VAL A 79 -16.66 1.39 4.02
CA VAL A 79 -15.69 1.36 5.13
C VAL A 79 -15.91 2.53 6.09
N VAL A 80 -16.15 3.75 5.60
CA VAL A 80 -16.41 4.91 6.46
C VAL A 80 -17.70 4.74 7.26
N GLN A 81 -18.79 4.36 6.59
CA GLN A 81 -20.09 4.17 7.23
C GLN A 81 -20.05 3.10 8.32
N MET A 82 -19.33 2.00 8.07
CA MET A 82 -19.19 0.91 9.03
C MET A 82 -18.21 1.23 10.15
N ALA A 83 -17.12 1.94 9.86
CA ALA A 83 -16.16 2.38 10.87
C ALA A 83 -16.81 3.30 11.91
N ALA A 84 -17.60 4.28 11.42
CA ALA A 84 -18.38 5.20 12.24
C ALA A 84 -19.33 4.44 13.19
N ALA A 85 -20.12 3.52 12.62
CA ALA A 85 -21.06 2.67 13.37
C ALA A 85 -20.35 1.78 14.43
N ASN A 86 -19.12 1.35 14.16
CA ASN A 86 -18.45 0.34 14.99
C ASN A 86 -17.65 0.88 16.19
N GLY A 87 -17.41 2.19 16.32
CA GLY A 87 -16.58 2.67 17.42
C GLY A 87 -15.46 3.61 17.05
N ILE A 88 -15.01 3.57 15.79
CA ILE A 88 -13.80 4.27 15.38
C ILE A 88 -14.01 5.77 15.53
N GLY A 89 -13.01 6.46 16.07
CA GLY A 89 -13.11 7.91 16.32
C GLY A 89 -12.70 8.73 15.11
N ARG A 90 -11.70 8.24 14.36
CA ARG A 90 -11.13 8.98 13.24
C ARG A 90 -10.68 8.07 12.09
N LEU A 91 -10.94 8.49 10.86
CA LEU A 91 -10.31 7.94 9.66
C LEU A 91 -9.39 8.97 9.00
N ILE A 92 -8.21 8.54 8.58
CA ILE A 92 -7.34 9.28 7.66
C ILE A 92 -7.47 8.62 6.29
N ILE A 93 -7.85 9.40 5.27
CA ILE A 93 -8.08 8.90 3.92
C ILE A 93 -7.30 9.75 2.93
N GLY A 94 -6.65 9.13 1.95
CA GLY A 94 -6.02 9.90 0.87
C GLY A 94 -7.04 10.65 0.03
N GLN A 95 -6.65 11.80 -0.50
CA GLN A 95 -7.47 12.54 -1.46
C GLN A 95 -7.87 11.63 -2.63
N ASN A 96 -9.14 11.70 -3.01
CA ASN A 96 -9.78 10.83 -4.01
C ASN A 96 -9.75 9.34 -3.67
N GLY A 97 -9.43 8.97 -2.42
CA GLY A 97 -9.25 7.61 -1.97
C GLY A 97 -7.86 7.03 -2.27
N ILE A 98 -6.96 7.79 -2.89
CA ILE A 98 -5.66 7.30 -3.36
C ILE A 98 -4.64 7.29 -2.22
N LEU A 99 -4.09 6.13 -1.87
CA LEU A 99 -2.89 6.00 -1.05
C LEU A 99 -2.17 4.71 -1.42
N SER A 100 -0.87 4.79 -1.69
CA SER A 100 -0.04 3.61 -1.92
C SER A 100 0.10 2.78 -0.63
N THR A 101 0.36 1.49 -0.78
CA THR A 101 0.60 0.59 0.36
C THR A 101 1.76 1.08 1.25
N PRO A 102 2.90 1.55 0.70
CA PRO A 102 3.95 2.19 1.51
C PRO A 102 3.49 3.47 2.23
N ALA A 103 2.67 4.31 1.59
CA ALA A 103 2.16 5.53 2.21
C ALA A 103 1.19 5.22 3.37
N VAL A 104 0.32 4.21 3.22
CA VAL A 104 -0.54 3.74 4.32
C VAL A 104 0.30 3.28 5.52
N SER A 105 1.32 2.44 5.30
CA SER A 105 2.24 2.00 6.37
C SER A 105 2.94 3.17 7.06
N CYS A 106 3.45 4.13 6.26
CA CYS A 106 4.07 5.35 6.75
C CYS A 106 3.13 6.15 7.66
N ILE A 107 1.89 6.39 7.21
CA ILE A 107 0.90 7.18 7.96
C ILE A 107 0.50 6.45 9.25
N ILE A 108 0.20 5.14 9.19
CA ILE A 108 -0.14 4.33 10.37
C ILE A 108 0.91 4.52 11.46
N ARG A 109 2.18 4.35 11.11
CA ARG A 109 3.31 4.48 12.05
C ARG A 109 3.50 5.90 12.55
N LYS A 110 3.38 6.90 11.66
CA LYS A 110 3.58 8.31 12.00
C LYS A 110 2.57 8.82 13.01
N ILE A 111 1.30 8.43 12.86
CA ILE A 111 0.20 8.92 13.72
C ILE A 111 -0.18 7.92 14.82
N LYS A 112 0.49 6.77 14.88
CA LYS A 112 0.19 5.65 15.80
C LYS A 112 -1.27 5.18 15.67
N ALA A 113 -1.72 5.00 14.43
CA ALA A 113 -3.05 4.44 14.14
C ALA A 113 -3.15 2.99 14.61
N ALA A 114 -4.37 2.52 14.87
CA ALA A 114 -4.63 1.12 15.24
C ALA A 114 -4.36 0.15 14.08
N GLY A 115 -4.40 0.66 12.85
CA GLY A 115 -4.18 -0.10 11.63
C GLY A 115 -4.71 0.66 10.41
N GLY A 116 -4.87 -0.05 9.30
CA GLY A 116 -5.47 0.51 8.10
C GLY A 116 -6.01 -0.54 7.13
N ILE A 117 -6.98 -0.11 6.32
CA ILE A 117 -7.60 -0.92 5.26
C ILE A 117 -7.10 -0.39 3.93
N ILE A 118 -6.55 -1.28 3.11
CA ILE A 118 -6.01 -0.93 1.78
C ILE A 118 -6.82 -1.69 0.74
N LEU A 119 -7.46 -0.93 -0.14
CA LEU A 119 -8.32 -1.44 -1.20
C LEU A 119 -7.48 -1.62 -2.46
N THR A 120 -6.97 -2.83 -2.63
CA THR A 120 -6.04 -3.17 -3.71
C THR A 120 -5.99 -4.68 -3.89
N ALA A 121 -5.82 -5.10 -5.13
CA ALA A 121 -5.48 -6.48 -5.50
C ALA A 121 -4.03 -6.59 -6.01
N SER A 122 -3.18 -5.58 -5.72
CA SER A 122 -1.78 -5.48 -6.18
C SER A 122 -1.69 -5.67 -7.69
N HIS A 123 -0.79 -6.53 -8.15
CA HIS A 123 -0.52 -6.87 -9.55
C HIS A 123 -1.71 -7.42 -10.38
N CYS A 124 -2.88 -7.67 -9.77
CA CYS A 124 -4.05 -8.13 -10.52
C CYS A 124 -4.75 -7.00 -11.28
N PRO A 125 -5.32 -7.30 -12.47
CA PRO A 125 -6.01 -6.32 -13.31
C PRO A 125 -7.22 -5.71 -12.60
N GLY A 126 -7.52 -4.46 -12.95
CA GLY A 126 -8.65 -3.68 -12.42
C GLY A 126 -9.89 -3.74 -13.31
N GLY A 127 -10.83 -2.83 -13.08
CA GLY A 127 -12.08 -2.73 -13.83
C GLY A 127 -13.19 -3.68 -13.37
N PRO A 128 -14.40 -3.56 -13.96
CA PRO A 128 -15.56 -4.39 -13.61
C PRO A 128 -15.33 -5.90 -13.79
N GLY A 129 -14.59 -6.28 -14.84
CA GLY A 129 -14.19 -7.66 -15.12
C GLY A 129 -12.88 -8.12 -14.45
N GLY A 130 -12.26 -7.25 -13.65
CA GLY A 130 -10.98 -7.53 -12.98
C GLY A 130 -11.14 -8.11 -11.58
N GLU A 131 -10.11 -7.89 -10.76
CA GLU A 131 -10.09 -8.29 -9.36
C GLU A 131 -10.07 -7.08 -8.43
N PHE A 132 -10.71 -7.27 -7.28
CA PHE A 132 -10.71 -6.34 -6.17
C PHE A 132 -10.13 -7.02 -4.93
N GLY A 133 -9.57 -6.23 -4.01
CA GLY A 133 -8.99 -6.77 -2.81
C GLY A 133 -9.08 -5.84 -1.62
N VAL A 134 -9.11 -6.44 -0.44
CA VAL A 134 -9.14 -5.75 0.85
C VAL A 134 -7.99 -6.31 1.70
N LYS A 135 -6.91 -5.53 1.81
CA LYS A 135 -5.79 -5.78 2.73
C LYS A 135 -6.06 -5.09 4.06
N PHE A 136 -5.59 -5.69 5.16
CA PHE A 136 -5.62 -5.10 6.49
C PHE A 136 -4.20 -5.06 7.07
N ASN A 137 -3.75 -3.86 7.43
CA ASN A 137 -2.49 -3.62 8.13
C ASN A 137 -2.77 -3.29 9.60
N VAL A 138 -1.89 -3.73 10.50
CA VAL A 138 -2.01 -3.53 11.94
C VAL A 138 -1.17 -2.33 12.41
N ALA A 139 -1.18 -2.05 13.71
CA ALA A 139 -0.60 -0.83 14.31
C ALA A 139 0.90 -0.60 14.01
N ASN A 140 1.69 -1.63 13.71
CA ASN A 140 3.10 -1.47 13.32
C ASN A 140 3.26 -0.96 11.86
N GLY A 141 2.16 -0.85 11.10
CA GLY A 141 2.12 -0.45 9.69
C GLY A 141 2.26 -1.61 8.70
N GLY A 142 2.58 -2.82 9.16
CA GLY A 142 2.72 -4.02 8.33
C GLY A 142 1.42 -4.81 8.15
N PRO A 143 1.41 -5.81 7.26
CA PRO A 143 0.24 -6.66 7.04
C PRO A 143 -0.18 -7.41 8.30
N ALA A 144 -1.47 -7.72 8.40
CA ALA A 144 -2.00 -8.53 9.50
C ALA A 144 -1.26 -9.88 9.62
N PRO A 145 -0.80 -10.25 10.83
CA PRO A 145 -0.20 -11.57 11.06
C PRO A 145 -1.26 -12.67 10.94
N ASP A 146 -0.81 -13.93 10.85
CA ASP A 146 -1.71 -15.08 10.65
C ASP A 146 -2.78 -15.17 11.75
N VAL A 147 -2.44 -14.89 13.00
CA VAL A 147 -3.39 -14.87 14.14
C VAL A 147 -4.54 -13.89 13.90
N VAL A 148 -4.26 -12.71 13.37
CA VAL A 148 -5.28 -11.69 13.07
C VAL A 148 -6.09 -12.11 11.84
N SER A 149 -5.44 -12.63 10.80
CA SER A 149 -6.10 -13.10 9.58
C SER A 149 -7.05 -14.27 9.86
N ASP A 150 -6.64 -15.22 10.72
CA ASP A 150 -7.48 -16.33 11.16
C ASP A 150 -8.62 -15.84 12.06
N LYS A 151 -8.40 -14.85 12.95
CA LYS A 151 -9.48 -14.22 13.74
C LYS A 151 -10.54 -13.59 12.81
N ILE A 152 -10.12 -12.83 11.80
CA ILE A 152 -11.03 -12.25 10.79
C ILE A 152 -11.84 -13.35 10.10
N TYR A 153 -11.18 -14.43 9.68
CA TYR A 153 -11.85 -15.54 9.00
C TYR A 153 -12.84 -16.31 9.89
N GLN A 154 -12.53 -16.51 11.19
CA GLN A 154 -13.50 -17.14 12.10
C GLN A 154 -14.73 -16.25 12.33
N ILE A 155 -14.54 -14.93 12.44
CA ILE A 155 -15.66 -13.99 12.55
C ILE A 155 -16.50 -14.01 11.27
N SER A 156 -15.89 -14.00 10.09
CA SER A 156 -16.63 -13.97 8.82
C SER A 156 -17.50 -15.19 8.57
N LYS A 157 -17.12 -16.36 9.10
CA LYS A 157 -17.91 -17.60 9.01
C LYS A 157 -19.08 -17.67 9.98
N THR A 158 -19.11 -16.79 10.99
CA THR A 158 -20.10 -16.84 12.08
C THR A 158 -20.87 -15.53 12.23
N ILE A 159 -20.67 -14.58 11.32
CA ILE A 159 -21.34 -13.27 11.34
C ILE A 159 -22.83 -13.41 11.06
N GLU A 160 -23.64 -12.81 11.93
CA GLU A 160 -25.11 -12.78 11.82
C GLU A 160 -25.66 -11.37 11.58
N GLU A 161 -24.86 -10.33 11.88
CA GLU A 161 -25.22 -8.94 11.68
C GLU A 161 -23.98 -8.04 11.52
N TYR A 162 -24.18 -6.85 10.95
CA TYR A 162 -23.19 -5.78 10.94
C TYR A 162 -23.82 -4.42 11.24
N ALA A 163 -22.99 -3.48 11.71
CA ALA A 163 -23.43 -2.11 12.01
C ALA A 163 -22.97 -1.14 10.92
N ILE A 164 -23.84 -0.21 10.51
CA ILE A 164 -23.58 0.75 9.44
C ILE A 164 -24.33 2.08 9.65
N CYS A 165 -23.74 3.19 9.21
CA CYS A 165 -24.39 4.51 9.12
C CYS A 165 -24.75 4.81 7.65
N PRO A 166 -25.88 4.32 7.10
CA PRO A 166 -26.13 4.33 5.66
C PRO A 166 -26.35 5.72 5.07
N ASP A 167 -26.66 6.72 5.89
CA ASP A 167 -26.88 8.11 5.48
C ASP A 167 -25.59 8.95 5.49
N LEU A 168 -24.49 8.41 6.02
CA LEU A 168 -23.20 9.09 6.03
C LEU A 168 -22.63 9.14 4.61
N ARG A 169 -22.33 10.36 4.14
CA ARG A 169 -21.67 10.64 2.86
C ARG A 169 -20.37 11.39 3.11
N ILE A 170 -19.35 11.09 2.31
CA ILE A 170 -18.04 11.74 2.38
C ILE A 170 -17.69 12.35 1.03
N ASP A 171 -17.02 13.50 1.05
CA ASP A 171 -16.38 14.06 -0.14
C ASP A 171 -14.88 13.76 -0.11
N LEU A 172 -14.44 12.79 -0.93
CA LEU A 172 -13.03 12.43 -1.03
C LEU A 172 -12.18 13.45 -1.81
N SER A 173 -12.80 14.37 -2.55
CA SER A 173 -12.09 15.28 -3.46
C SER A 173 -11.44 16.46 -2.74
N ARG A 174 -11.97 16.85 -1.57
CA ARG A 174 -11.53 18.04 -0.83
C ARG A 174 -10.67 17.64 0.36
N LEU A 175 -9.45 18.16 0.38
CA LEU A 175 -8.55 18.06 1.53
C LEU A 175 -9.17 18.72 2.76
N GLY A 176 -8.86 18.18 3.93
CA GLY A 176 -9.27 18.74 5.22
C GLY A 176 -10.16 17.81 6.02
N ARG A 177 -10.81 18.39 7.03
CA ARG A 177 -11.58 17.66 8.04
C ARG A 177 -13.08 17.70 7.73
N GLN A 178 -13.73 16.56 7.88
CA GLN A 178 -15.18 16.38 7.88
C GLN A 178 -15.57 15.73 9.23
N GLU A 179 -16.54 16.31 9.93
CA GLU A 179 -17.03 15.80 11.22
C GLU A 179 -18.51 15.43 11.12
N PHE A 180 -18.88 14.34 11.78
CA PHE A 180 -20.20 13.73 11.70
C PHE A 180 -20.70 13.41 13.11
N ASP A 181 -21.85 13.96 13.47
CA ASP A 181 -22.54 13.63 14.71
C ASP A 181 -23.37 12.35 14.52
N LEU A 182 -23.07 11.33 15.32
CA LEU A 182 -23.74 10.04 15.26
C LEU A 182 -24.70 9.89 16.44
N GLU A 183 -25.79 9.16 16.25
CA GLU A 183 -26.71 8.81 17.32
C GLU A 183 -25.98 8.03 18.44
N ASN A 184 -26.31 8.33 19.70
CA ASN A 184 -25.75 7.67 20.88
C ASN A 184 -24.21 7.75 21.02
N LYS A 185 -23.56 8.73 20.37
CA LYS A 185 -22.12 8.99 20.47
C LYS A 185 -21.86 10.40 20.98
N PHE A 186 -21.06 10.51 22.04
CA PHE A 186 -20.73 11.81 22.65
C PHE A 186 -19.71 12.62 21.85
N LYS A 187 -18.76 11.95 21.17
CA LYS A 187 -17.73 12.60 20.35
C LYS A 187 -18.09 12.43 18.87
N PRO A 188 -17.91 13.46 18.04
CA PRO A 188 -18.14 13.35 16.60
C PRO A 188 -17.16 12.34 15.98
N PHE A 189 -17.64 11.61 14.99
CA PHE A 189 -16.79 10.82 14.11
C PHE A 189 -16.09 11.74 13.12
N ARG A 190 -14.80 11.52 12.90
CA ARG A 190 -13.96 12.42 12.11
C ARG A 190 -13.35 11.72 10.91
N VAL A 191 -13.43 12.36 9.74
CA VAL A 191 -12.68 11.97 8.55
C VAL A 191 -11.71 13.10 8.19
N GLU A 192 -10.43 12.78 8.05
CA GLU A 192 -9.41 13.71 7.56
C GLU A 192 -8.92 13.24 6.19
N ILE A 193 -9.24 14.03 5.15
CA ILE A 193 -8.76 13.81 3.79
C ILE A 193 -7.39 14.49 3.66
N VAL A 194 -6.36 13.70 3.37
CA VAL A 194 -4.97 14.15 3.33
C VAL A 194 -4.39 14.07 1.92
N ASP A 195 -3.37 14.89 1.64
CA ASP A 195 -2.59 14.77 0.42
C ASP A 195 -1.97 13.35 0.36
N PRO A 196 -2.09 12.65 -0.78
CA PRO A 196 -1.66 11.25 -0.87
C PRO A 196 -0.15 11.07 -0.71
N VAL A 197 0.65 12.10 -0.97
CA VAL A 197 2.11 12.01 -1.09
C VAL A 197 2.84 12.68 0.07
N ASP A 198 2.33 13.80 0.62
CA ASP A 198 3.10 14.68 1.51
C ASP A 198 3.74 14.00 2.72
N ILE A 199 2.98 13.18 3.46
CA ILE A 199 3.50 12.50 4.65
C ILE A 199 4.60 11.51 4.26
N TYR A 200 4.41 10.78 3.16
CA TYR A 200 5.36 9.81 2.64
C TYR A 200 6.62 10.48 2.08
N LEU A 201 6.47 11.55 1.29
CA LEU A 201 7.58 12.38 0.79
C LEU A 201 8.43 12.93 1.94
N ASN A 202 7.80 13.37 3.02
CA ASN A 202 8.54 13.82 4.20
C ASN A 202 9.34 12.69 4.87
N LEU A 203 8.85 11.44 4.86
CA LEU A 203 9.66 10.30 5.28
C LEU A 203 10.84 10.08 4.34
N LEU A 204 10.62 10.09 3.02
CA LEU A 204 11.69 9.90 2.03
C LEU A 204 12.82 10.92 2.18
N ARG A 205 12.49 12.20 2.44
CA ARG A 205 13.47 13.27 2.71
C ARG A 205 14.36 12.99 3.92
N THR A 206 13.90 12.20 4.88
CA THR A 206 14.72 11.80 6.04
C THR A 206 15.61 10.59 5.75
N ILE A 207 15.32 9.84 4.69
CA ILE A 207 16.02 8.59 4.36
C ILE A 207 17.12 8.83 3.33
N PHE A 208 16.81 9.58 2.27
CA PHE A 208 17.65 9.78 1.10
C PHE A 208 18.23 11.19 1.02
N ASP A 209 19.35 11.33 0.33
CA ASP A 209 19.94 12.64 0.00
C ASP A 209 19.25 13.19 -1.27
N PHE A 210 18.24 14.02 -1.07
CA PHE A 210 17.47 14.63 -2.17
C PHE A 210 18.31 15.59 -3.01
N HIS A 211 19.34 16.21 -2.43
CA HIS A 211 20.24 17.08 -3.20
C HIS A 211 21.07 16.25 -4.17
N ALA A 212 21.69 15.17 -3.70
CA ALA A 212 22.46 14.27 -4.56
C ALA A 212 21.61 13.65 -5.67
N ILE A 213 20.39 13.20 -5.36
CA ILE A 213 19.48 12.63 -6.36
C ILE A 213 19.05 13.70 -7.37
N LYS A 214 18.73 14.92 -6.91
CA LYS A 214 18.39 16.03 -7.80
C LYS A 214 19.54 16.39 -8.74
N SER A 215 20.77 16.43 -8.25
CA SER A 215 21.95 16.65 -9.09
C SER A 215 22.16 15.55 -10.14
N LEU A 216 21.78 14.30 -9.83
CA LEU A 216 21.83 13.20 -10.80
C LEU A 216 20.77 13.34 -11.90
N LEU A 217 19.58 13.85 -11.57
CA LEU A 217 18.43 13.93 -12.47
C LEU A 217 18.30 15.27 -13.19
N THR A 218 19.23 16.21 -12.98
CA THR A 218 19.21 17.55 -13.57
C THR A 218 20.56 17.94 -14.16
N GLY A 219 20.58 18.97 -15.02
CA GLY A 219 21.78 19.49 -15.66
C GLY A 219 22.12 18.82 -17.01
N PRO A 220 23.24 19.21 -17.65
CA PRO A 220 23.57 18.79 -19.01
C PRO A 220 23.94 17.31 -19.12
N SER A 221 24.41 16.70 -18.02
CA SER A 221 24.76 15.27 -17.93
C SER A 221 23.71 14.48 -17.13
N GLN A 222 22.48 14.98 -17.04
CA GLN A 222 21.41 14.33 -16.29
C GLN A 222 21.21 12.88 -16.72
N LEU A 223 20.98 12.00 -15.74
CA LEU A 223 20.53 10.64 -16.01
C LEU A 223 19.13 10.70 -16.63
N LYS A 224 19.01 10.24 -17.89
CA LYS A 224 17.71 10.09 -18.55
C LYS A 224 16.99 8.87 -17.99
N ILE A 225 15.85 9.11 -17.35
CA ILE A 225 15.03 8.06 -16.73
C ILE A 225 13.65 7.92 -17.37
N ARG A 226 13.10 6.71 -17.30
CA ARG A 226 11.69 6.39 -17.60
C ARG A 226 11.08 5.61 -16.43
N VAL A 227 10.01 6.13 -15.86
CA VAL A 227 9.35 5.52 -14.69
C VAL A 227 7.88 5.33 -14.99
N ASP A 228 7.48 4.07 -15.12
CA ASP A 228 6.14 3.64 -15.49
C ASP A 228 5.34 3.28 -14.23
N ALA A 229 4.30 4.07 -13.95
CA ALA A 229 3.40 3.78 -12.84
C ALA A 229 2.29 2.79 -13.21
N MET A 230 2.27 2.28 -14.45
CA MET A 230 1.31 1.32 -14.99
C MET A 230 -0.16 1.71 -14.74
N HIS A 231 -0.45 3.01 -14.82
CA HIS A 231 -1.76 3.60 -14.51
C HIS A 231 -2.27 3.31 -13.09
N GLY A 232 -1.39 2.90 -12.18
CA GLY A 232 -1.69 2.61 -10.78
C GLY A 232 -1.43 3.79 -9.84
N VAL A 233 -1.41 3.48 -8.54
CA VAL A 233 -1.36 4.45 -7.45
C VAL A 233 -0.10 5.31 -7.46
N MET A 234 1.00 4.79 -8.02
CA MET A 234 2.31 5.46 -7.99
C MET A 234 2.39 6.70 -8.88
N GLY A 235 1.39 6.93 -9.73
CA GLY A 235 1.38 8.06 -10.65
C GLY A 235 1.60 9.44 -10.00
N PRO A 236 0.78 9.85 -9.01
CA PRO A 236 0.99 11.08 -8.25
C PRO A 236 2.32 11.12 -7.49
N TYR A 237 2.80 9.97 -7.00
CA TYR A 237 4.08 9.88 -6.27
C TYR A 237 5.26 10.11 -7.21
N VAL A 238 5.27 9.49 -8.38
CA VAL A 238 6.32 9.68 -9.40
C VAL A 238 6.38 11.15 -9.82
N ARG A 239 5.23 11.76 -10.15
CA ARG A 239 5.20 13.17 -10.56
C ARG A 239 5.70 14.09 -9.44
N LYS A 240 5.13 13.98 -8.24
CA LYS A 240 5.46 14.89 -7.14
C LYS A 240 6.88 14.68 -6.60
N VAL A 241 7.32 13.43 -6.46
CA VAL A 241 8.65 13.13 -5.90
C VAL A 241 9.75 13.24 -6.96
N LEU A 242 9.65 12.53 -8.09
CA LEU A 242 10.73 12.49 -9.07
C LEU A 242 10.75 13.74 -9.96
N CYS A 243 9.59 14.24 -10.39
CA CYS A 243 9.54 15.41 -11.27
C CYS A 243 9.57 16.73 -10.50
N ASP A 244 8.59 16.99 -9.64
CA ASP A 244 8.44 18.31 -9.00
C ASP A 244 9.58 18.59 -7.99
N GLU A 245 9.86 17.63 -7.10
CA GLU A 245 10.87 17.79 -6.05
C GLU A 245 12.30 17.57 -6.55
N LEU A 246 12.53 16.44 -7.23
CA LEU A 246 13.85 16.01 -7.69
C LEU A 246 14.23 16.49 -9.10
N GLY A 247 13.32 17.16 -9.81
CA GLY A 247 13.62 17.87 -11.05
C GLY A 247 13.72 16.99 -12.30
N ALA A 248 13.31 15.72 -12.25
CA ALA A 248 13.26 14.89 -13.44
C ALA A 248 12.28 15.51 -14.46
N PRO A 249 12.61 15.53 -15.76
CA PRO A 249 11.70 16.02 -16.80
C PRO A 249 10.33 15.32 -16.76
N ALA A 250 9.25 16.02 -17.10
CA ALA A 250 7.89 15.46 -17.03
C ALA A 250 7.70 14.22 -17.93
N ASN A 251 8.45 14.11 -19.02
CA ASN A 251 8.45 12.94 -19.91
C ASN A 251 9.14 11.70 -19.29
N SER A 252 9.75 11.82 -18.11
CA SER A 252 10.18 10.67 -17.30
C SER A 252 9.02 9.92 -16.66
N ALA A 253 7.89 10.60 -16.40
CA ALA A 253 6.72 10.02 -15.74
C ALA A 253 5.76 9.39 -16.76
N ILE A 254 5.71 8.06 -16.81
CA ILE A 254 4.94 7.28 -17.79
C ILE A 254 3.75 6.63 -17.12
N ASN A 255 2.59 6.67 -17.80
CA ASN A 255 1.32 6.12 -17.31
C ASN A 255 1.00 6.58 -15.87
N CYS A 256 1.39 7.81 -15.53
CA CYS A 256 1.32 8.31 -14.15
C CYS A 256 -0.05 8.89 -13.77
N VAL A 257 -1.12 8.61 -14.53
CA VAL A 257 -2.51 8.95 -14.20
C VAL A 257 -3.17 7.67 -13.70
N PRO A 258 -3.61 7.58 -12.43
CA PRO A 258 -4.36 6.44 -11.94
C PRO A 258 -5.65 6.23 -12.75
N LEU A 259 -5.89 5.02 -13.23
CA LEU A 259 -7.10 4.62 -13.96
C LEU A 259 -7.75 3.41 -13.28
N GLU A 260 -9.08 3.37 -13.27
CA GLU A 260 -9.84 2.32 -12.58
C GLU A 260 -9.62 0.91 -13.14
N ASP A 261 -9.23 0.81 -14.40
CA ASP A 261 -8.91 -0.43 -15.13
C ASP A 261 -7.41 -0.56 -15.45
N PHE A 262 -6.58 0.36 -14.94
CA PHE A 262 -5.15 0.46 -15.24
C PHE A 262 -4.84 0.56 -16.75
N GLY A 263 -5.74 1.17 -17.53
CA GLY A 263 -5.58 1.24 -18.99
C GLY A 263 -5.84 -0.09 -19.69
N GLY A 264 -6.58 -1.01 -19.06
CA GLY A 264 -6.86 -2.35 -19.57
C GLY A 264 -5.66 -3.30 -19.49
N GLN A 265 -4.63 -2.95 -18.72
CA GLN A 265 -3.39 -3.72 -18.58
C GLN A 265 -3.27 -4.37 -17.20
N HIS A 266 -2.41 -5.39 -17.09
CA HIS A 266 -1.98 -5.92 -15.81
C HIS A 266 -0.95 -4.99 -15.19
N PRO A 267 -1.19 -4.40 -14.02
CA PRO A 267 -0.23 -3.53 -13.33
C PRO A 267 0.81 -4.39 -12.59
N ASP A 268 1.55 -5.22 -13.33
CA ASP A 268 2.52 -6.18 -12.80
C ASP A 268 3.91 -5.89 -13.39
N PRO A 269 4.88 -5.39 -12.60
CA PRO A 269 6.15 -4.91 -13.09
C PRO A 269 7.09 -6.08 -13.39
N ASN A 270 6.93 -6.70 -14.55
CA ASN A 270 7.83 -7.73 -15.06
C ASN A 270 7.97 -7.64 -16.59
N LEU A 271 8.91 -8.41 -17.15
CA LEU A 271 9.22 -8.37 -18.59
C LEU A 271 8.05 -8.81 -19.49
N THR A 272 7.03 -9.48 -18.95
CA THR A 272 5.85 -9.92 -19.71
C THR A 272 4.82 -8.80 -19.86
N TYR A 273 4.59 -7.99 -18.82
CA TYR A 273 3.53 -6.97 -18.85
C TYR A 273 4.07 -5.55 -19.04
N ALA A 274 5.24 -5.20 -18.51
CA ALA A 274 5.84 -3.87 -18.66
C ALA A 274 6.58 -3.70 -20.01
N THR A 275 5.94 -4.17 -21.09
CA THR A 275 6.53 -4.23 -22.44
C THR A 275 6.80 -2.85 -23.02
N THR A 276 5.91 -1.88 -22.80
CA THR A 276 6.10 -0.49 -23.28
C THR A 276 7.36 0.14 -22.69
N LEU A 277 7.62 -0.07 -21.40
CA LEU A 277 8.85 0.37 -20.75
C LEU A 277 10.07 -0.37 -21.34
N LEU A 278 10.00 -1.70 -21.46
CA LEU A 278 11.11 -2.50 -21.98
C LEU A 278 11.53 -2.06 -23.39
N GLU A 279 10.58 -1.84 -24.30
CA GLU A 279 10.86 -1.38 -25.66
C GLU A 279 11.46 0.04 -25.68
N ALA A 280 10.98 0.94 -24.82
CA ALA A 280 11.60 2.26 -24.67
C ALA A 280 13.06 2.17 -24.17
N MET A 281 13.35 1.26 -23.23
CA MET A 281 14.70 1.05 -22.70
C MET A 281 15.64 0.39 -23.72
N LYS A 282 15.14 -0.54 -24.55
CA LYS A 282 15.89 -1.16 -25.66
C LYS A 282 16.34 -0.16 -26.72
N GLY A 283 15.64 0.97 -26.86
CA GLY A 283 16.04 2.07 -27.73
C GLY A 283 17.36 2.76 -27.33
N GLY A 284 17.90 2.48 -26.14
CA GLY A 284 19.23 2.92 -25.70
C GLY A 284 19.34 4.38 -25.26
N GLU A 285 18.27 5.17 -25.38
CA GLU A 285 18.25 6.59 -24.98
C GLU A 285 18.29 6.78 -23.45
N TYR A 286 17.67 5.87 -22.70
CA TYR A 286 17.49 5.98 -21.25
C TYR A 286 18.51 5.14 -20.50
N GLY A 287 19.10 5.72 -19.45
CA GLY A 287 20.08 5.04 -18.60
C GLY A 287 19.46 4.23 -17.47
N PHE A 288 18.21 4.55 -17.09
CA PHE A 288 17.48 3.89 -16.02
C PHE A 288 15.98 3.84 -16.32
N GLY A 289 15.39 2.67 -16.13
CA GLY A 289 13.97 2.40 -16.26
C GLY A 289 13.42 1.77 -14.99
N ALA A 290 12.20 2.13 -14.59
CA ALA A 290 11.51 1.45 -13.51
C ALA A 290 10.01 1.31 -13.79
N ALA A 291 9.40 0.23 -13.32
CA ALA A 291 7.94 0.04 -13.32
C ALA A 291 7.46 -0.30 -11.91
N PHE A 292 6.24 0.12 -11.56
CA PHE A 292 5.58 -0.20 -10.30
C PHE A 292 4.31 -1.03 -10.51
N ASP A 293 3.92 -1.82 -9.51
CA ASP A 293 2.60 -2.45 -9.49
C ASP A 293 1.49 -1.48 -9.05
N ALA A 294 0.24 -1.98 -8.98
CA ALA A 294 -0.92 -1.13 -8.74
C ALA A 294 -0.84 -0.33 -7.43
N ASP A 295 -0.46 -0.96 -6.32
CA ASP A 295 -0.38 -0.32 -5.01
C ASP A 295 1.02 0.15 -4.60
N GLY A 296 2.00 -0.02 -5.48
CA GLY A 296 3.33 0.58 -5.38
C GLY A 296 4.25 -0.08 -4.35
N ASP A 297 3.99 -1.34 -3.97
CA ASP A 297 4.85 -2.11 -3.08
C ASP A 297 5.85 -3.01 -3.82
N ARG A 298 5.69 -3.15 -5.15
CA ARG A 298 6.64 -3.84 -6.05
C ARG A 298 7.25 -2.91 -7.08
N TYR A 299 8.46 -3.24 -7.51
CA TYR A 299 9.15 -2.52 -8.56
C TYR A 299 10.05 -3.41 -9.41
N MET A 300 10.15 -3.08 -10.71
CA MET A 300 11.16 -3.62 -11.63
C MET A 300 12.19 -2.54 -11.94
N ILE A 301 13.46 -2.91 -12.08
CA ILE A 301 14.54 -2.04 -12.53
C ILE A 301 15.11 -2.52 -13.87
N LEU A 302 15.27 -1.59 -14.80
CA LEU A 302 15.95 -1.78 -16.07
C LEU A 302 17.12 -0.79 -16.19
N GLY A 303 18.26 -1.27 -16.67
CA GLY A 303 19.37 -0.43 -17.14
C GLY A 303 19.22 -0.08 -18.62
N GLN A 304 20.23 0.63 -19.14
CA GLN A 304 20.32 0.97 -20.56
C GLN A 304 20.24 -0.27 -21.46
N ASN A 305 19.66 -0.11 -22.66
CA ASN A 305 19.46 -1.17 -23.65
C ASN A 305 18.56 -2.32 -23.15
N GLY A 306 17.72 -2.07 -22.14
CA GLY A 306 16.83 -3.07 -21.56
C GLY A 306 17.53 -4.10 -20.67
N PHE A 307 18.69 -3.73 -20.08
CA PHE A 307 19.38 -4.60 -19.13
C PHE A 307 18.48 -4.89 -17.92
N PHE A 308 18.05 -6.13 -17.77
CA PHE A 308 17.18 -6.53 -16.67
C PHE A 308 17.97 -6.77 -15.39
N VAL A 309 17.63 -6.02 -14.33
CA VAL A 309 18.14 -6.29 -12.99
C VAL A 309 17.18 -7.25 -12.30
N SER A 310 17.62 -8.49 -12.06
CA SER A 310 16.79 -9.46 -11.35
C SER A 310 16.44 -8.93 -9.94
N PRO A 311 15.23 -9.16 -9.40
CA PRO A 311 14.87 -8.63 -8.08
C PRO A 311 15.77 -9.15 -6.95
N SER A 312 16.24 -10.39 -7.06
CA SER A 312 17.20 -10.96 -6.11
C SER A 312 18.56 -10.26 -6.16
N ASP A 313 19.05 -9.92 -7.36
CA ASP A 313 20.29 -9.17 -7.50
C ASP A 313 20.11 -7.70 -7.11
N SER A 314 18.96 -7.09 -7.38
CA SER A 314 18.61 -5.74 -6.93
C SER A 314 18.78 -5.63 -5.41
N LEU A 315 18.19 -6.57 -4.65
CA LEU A 315 18.33 -6.64 -3.20
C LEU A 315 19.79 -6.76 -2.75
N ALA A 316 20.58 -7.62 -3.40
CA ALA A 316 21.99 -7.81 -3.08
C ALA A 316 22.84 -6.57 -3.41
N ILE A 317 22.58 -5.91 -4.56
CA ILE A 317 23.26 -4.68 -4.99
C ILE A 317 22.97 -3.55 -4.00
N ILE A 318 21.71 -3.39 -3.58
CA ILE A 318 21.33 -2.40 -2.56
C ILE A 318 22.05 -2.70 -1.25
N ALA A 319 22.02 -3.95 -0.77
CA ALA A 319 22.68 -4.39 0.45
C ALA A 319 24.19 -4.07 0.47
N ALA A 320 24.86 -4.30 -0.66
CA ALA A 320 26.30 -4.04 -0.81
C ALA A 320 26.66 -2.54 -0.81
N ASN A 321 25.69 -1.65 -1.07
CA ASN A 321 25.90 -0.21 -1.27
C ASN A 321 25.09 0.66 -0.29
N LEU A 322 24.61 0.10 0.83
CA LEU A 322 23.80 0.85 1.82
C LEU A 322 24.50 2.08 2.40
N SER A 323 25.84 2.10 2.40
CA SER A 323 26.62 3.27 2.82
C SER A 323 26.35 4.53 1.99
N CYS A 324 25.80 4.39 0.78
CA CYS A 324 25.36 5.51 -0.06
C CYS A 324 24.08 6.18 0.45
N ILE A 325 23.30 5.52 1.32
CA ILE A 325 22.01 6.01 1.80
C ILE A 325 22.19 6.63 3.20
N PRO A 326 21.87 7.92 3.41
CA PRO A 326 22.01 8.60 4.71
C PRO A 326 21.41 7.84 5.90
N TYR A 327 20.21 7.27 5.73
CA TYR A 327 19.54 6.48 6.77
C TYR A 327 20.44 5.35 7.32
N PHE A 328 21.04 4.55 6.44
CA PHE A 328 21.87 3.41 6.87
C PHE A 328 23.24 3.84 7.40
N ARG A 329 23.75 5.01 7.00
CA ARG A 329 24.93 5.61 7.64
C ARG A 329 24.67 6.02 9.09
N GLN A 330 23.46 6.51 9.38
CA GLN A 330 23.08 6.96 10.72
C GLN A 330 22.64 5.80 11.63
N MET A 331 21.80 4.90 11.11
CA MET A 331 21.18 3.82 11.88
C MET A 331 22.03 2.54 11.93
N GLY A 332 23.01 2.42 11.04
CA GLY A 332 23.75 1.18 10.83
C GLY A 332 22.91 0.08 10.18
N VAL A 333 23.55 -1.05 9.92
CA VAL A 333 22.91 -2.25 9.35
C VAL A 333 22.76 -3.28 10.47
N ARG A 334 21.51 -3.70 10.75
CA ARG A 334 21.21 -4.64 11.84
C ARG A 334 21.16 -6.09 11.36
N GLY A 335 20.62 -6.29 10.16
CA GLY A 335 20.49 -7.61 9.54
C GLY A 335 19.69 -7.52 8.26
N PHE A 336 19.82 -8.58 7.46
CA PHE A 336 19.19 -8.73 6.16
C PHE A 336 18.11 -9.82 6.18
N GLY A 337 17.07 -9.66 5.37
CA GLY A 337 16.04 -10.69 5.20
C GLY A 337 15.79 -11.00 3.72
N ARG A 338 15.59 -12.26 3.40
CA ARG A 338 15.02 -12.68 2.11
C ARG A 338 14.02 -13.81 2.30
N SER A 339 13.08 -13.95 1.38
CA SER A 339 12.25 -15.14 1.37
C SER A 339 13.05 -16.34 0.85
N MET A 340 12.68 -17.54 1.27
CA MET A 340 13.30 -18.80 0.85
C MET A 340 13.47 -18.95 -0.68
N PRO A 341 12.47 -18.64 -1.53
CA PRO A 341 12.65 -18.73 -2.98
C PRO A 341 13.57 -17.65 -3.58
N THR A 342 13.87 -16.59 -2.83
CA THR A 342 14.79 -15.54 -3.30
C THR A 342 16.21 -16.07 -3.38
N SER A 343 16.95 -15.69 -4.45
CA SER A 343 18.31 -16.18 -4.67
C SER A 343 19.24 -15.86 -3.49
N MET A 344 20.27 -16.68 -3.30
CA MET A 344 21.25 -16.50 -2.22
C MET A 344 22.28 -15.38 -2.51
N ALA A 345 22.02 -14.49 -3.47
CA ALA A 345 22.91 -13.36 -3.76
C ALA A 345 23.10 -12.46 -2.53
N LEU A 346 22.02 -12.20 -1.78
CA LEU A 346 22.05 -11.44 -0.53
C LEU A 346 22.94 -12.10 0.52
N ASP A 347 22.92 -13.44 0.64
CA ASP A 347 23.72 -14.20 1.61
C ASP A 347 25.21 -14.03 1.36
N ARG A 348 25.62 -13.89 0.08
CA ARG A 348 27.02 -13.61 -0.29
C ARG A 348 27.47 -12.25 0.22
N VAL A 349 26.62 -11.23 0.04
CA VAL A 349 26.86 -9.87 0.55
C VAL A 349 26.89 -9.86 2.08
N ALA A 350 25.89 -10.49 2.71
CA ALA A 350 25.80 -10.64 4.16
C ALA A 350 27.07 -11.26 4.76
N LYS A 351 27.57 -12.35 4.16
CA LYS A 351 28.80 -13.02 4.58
C LYS A 351 30.02 -12.11 4.46
N SER A 352 30.14 -11.34 3.37
CA SER A 352 31.25 -10.39 3.16
C SER A 352 31.23 -9.26 4.20
N MET A 353 30.05 -8.71 4.46
CA MET A 353 29.84 -7.61 5.40
C MET A 353 29.77 -8.05 6.87
N LYS A 354 29.75 -9.36 7.14
CA LYS A 354 29.55 -9.96 8.47
C LYS A 354 28.23 -9.52 9.13
N VAL A 355 27.17 -9.42 8.32
CA VAL A 355 25.81 -9.04 8.75
C VAL A 355 24.93 -10.31 8.80
N PRO A 356 24.08 -10.49 9.83
CA PRO A 356 23.13 -11.60 9.86
C PRO A 356 22.17 -11.59 8.68
N VAL A 357 21.85 -12.75 8.12
CA VAL A 357 20.80 -12.91 7.09
C VAL A 357 19.76 -13.91 7.57
N TYR A 358 18.48 -13.57 7.37
CA TYR A 358 17.34 -14.38 7.75
C TYR A 358 16.59 -14.84 6.50
N GLU A 359 16.44 -16.15 6.38
CA GLU A 359 15.56 -16.76 5.39
C GLU A 359 14.16 -16.95 5.99
N THR A 360 13.14 -16.44 5.31
CA THR A 360 11.74 -16.53 5.78
C THR A 360 10.86 -17.26 4.77
N PRO A 361 9.68 -17.76 5.14
CA PRO A 361 8.66 -18.09 4.15
C PRO A 361 8.29 -16.85 3.32
N ALA A 362 7.67 -17.07 2.15
CA ALA A 362 7.19 -15.99 1.30
C ALA A 362 6.08 -15.17 1.98
N GLY A 363 6.16 -13.86 1.84
CA GLY A 363 5.19 -12.89 2.34
C GLY A 363 5.74 -11.95 3.42
N TRP A 364 5.47 -10.66 3.21
CA TRP A 364 6.04 -9.55 3.97
C TRP A 364 5.82 -9.58 5.51
N ARG A 365 4.78 -10.28 5.96
CA ARG A 365 4.44 -10.41 7.39
C ARG A 365 5.57 -11.03 8.23
N PHE A 366 6.39 -11.91 7.65
CA PHE A 366 7.52 -12.53 8.37
C PHE A 366 8.66 -11.55 8.62
N PHE A 367 8.93 -10.63 7.68
CA PHE A 367 9.92 -9.58 7.87
C PHE A 367 9.51 -8.57 8.94
N SER A 368 8.21 -8.32 9.10
CA SER A 368 7.68 -7.38 10.11
C SER A 368 8.16 -7.75 11.52
N ASN A 369 8.12 -9.05 11.88
CA ASN A 369 8.63 -9.53 13.18
C ASN A 369 10.14 -9.30 13.37
N LEU A 370 10.92 -9.47 12.29
CA LEU A 370 12.36 -9.24 12.32
C LEU A 370 12.69 -7.75 12.44
N MET A 371 11.92 -6.87 11.78
CA MET A 371 12.09 -5.43 11.89
C MET A 371 11.70 -4.89 13.26
N ASP A 372 10.56 -5.35 13.80
CA ASP A 372 10.06 -4.94 15.12
C ASP A 372 11.00 -5.37 16.26
N SER A 373 11.61 -6.55 16.15
CA SER A 373 12.63 -7.03 17.10
C SER A 373 14.01 -6.40 16.89
N GLY A 374 14.16 -5.50 15.92
CA GLY A 374 15.42 -4.83 15.61
C GLY A 374 16.47 -5.71 14.96
N ARG A 375 16.11 -6.91 14.48
CA ARG A 375 17.01 -7.88 13.85
C ARG A 375 17.23 -7.62 12.37
N CYS A 376 16.29 -6.98 11.69
CA CYS A 376 16.35 -6.68 10.26
C CYS A 376 16.07 -5.19 10.00
N ASN A 377 16.73 -4.61 9.00
CA ASN A 377 16.39 -3.28 8.46
C ASN A 377 16.63 -3.12 6.95
N LEU A 378 16.86 -4.23 6.23
CA LEU A 378 16.75 -4.33 4.77
C LEU A 378 16.28 -5.75 4.43
N CYS A 379 15.21 -5.88 3.65
CA CYS A 379 14.81 -7.20 3.14
C CYS A 379 14.12 -7.10 1.78
N GLY A 380 13.97 -8.23 1.11
CA GLY A 380 13.27 -8.29 -0.17
C GLY A 380 12.89 -9.71 -0.59
N GLU A 381 12.13 -9.78 -1.68
CA GLU A 381 11.65 -11.02 -2.27
C GLU A 381 11.91 -11.03 -3.79
N GLU A 382 12.08 -12.23 -4.37
CA GLU A 382 12.22 -12.40 -5.82
C GLU A 382 11.03 -11.88 -6.63
N SER A 383 9.86 -11.76 -5.98
CA SER A 383 8.62 -11.23 -6.50
C SER A 383 8.58 -9.70 -6.58
N PHE A 384 9.72 -9.07 -6.92
CA PHE A 384 9.86 -7.63 -7.17
C PHE A 384 9.66 -6.73 -5.93
N GLY A 385 9.86 -7.24 -4.71
CA GLY A 385 9.68 -6.49 -3.46
C GLY A 385 10.99 -6.17 -2.73
N THR A 386 11.15 -4.96 -2.18
CA THR A 386 12.27 -4.57 -1.28
C THR A 386 11.84 -3.44 -0.35
N VAL A 387 12.30 -3.47 0.90
CA VAL A 387 12.07 -2.44 1.92
C VAL A 387 13.29 -2.24 2.80
#